data_AF-C9LNT8-F1
#
_entry.id   AF-C9LNT8-F1
#
_cell.length_a   1.000
_cell.length_b   1.000
_cell.length_c   1.000
_cell.angle_alpha   90.00
_cell.angle_beta   90.00
_cell.angle_gamma   90.00
#
_symmetry.space_group_name_H-M   'P 1'
#
loop_
_entity.id
_entity.type
_entity.pdbx_description
1 polymer ?
#
loop_
_entity_poly.entity_id
_entity_poly.type
_entity_poly.pdbx_seq_one_letter_code
_entity_poly.pdbx_strand_id
1 'polypeptide(L)' 'MKILIEAGVVDARREGLWTKYSINDDTFNRIMDFMPELYKLKDKCICRQIKYCKTPEECGEGKDPFGN' A
#
# COMPACT_ATOMS: atom_id res chain seq x y z
N MET A 1 -12.62 11.71 -4.31
CA MET A 1 -11.26 11.94 -4.84
C MET A 1 -10.60 13.23 -4.36
N LYS A 2 -11.31 14.35 -4.25
CA LYS A 2 -10.70 15.64 -3.87
C LYS A 2 -9.84 15.59 -2.60
N ILE A 3 -10.32 14.94 -1.54
CA ILE A 3 -9.58 14.79 -0.27
C ILE A 3 -8.27 14.02 -0.45
N LEU A 4 -8.24 13.01 -1.32
CA LEU A 4 -7.03 12.22 -1.59
C LEU A 4 -5.98 13.00 -2.40
N ILE A 5 -6.45 13.92 -3.26
CA ILE A 5 -5.61 14.86 -3.98
C ILE A 5 -5.05 15.92 -3.02
N GLU A 6 -5.92 16.49 -2.18
CA GLU A 6 -5.53 17.48 -1.15
C GLU A 6 -4.55 16.87 -0.13
N ALA A 7 -4.69 15.58 0.18
CA ALA A 7 -3.78 14.84 1.03
C ALA A 7 -2.47 14.42 0.33
N GLY A 8 -2.32 14.65 -0.99
CA GLY A 8 -1.12 14.31 -1.75
C GLY A 8 -0.88 12.81 -1.98
N VAL A 9 -1.88 11.98 -1.72
CA VAL A 9 -1.81 10.52 -1.92
C VAL A 9 -2.08 10.14 -3.37
N VAL A 10 -2.84 10.96 -4.08
CA VAL A 10 -3.26 10.70 -5.46
C VAL A 10 -3.04 11.94 -6.31
N ASP A 11 -2.35 11.75 -7.42
CA ASP A 11 -2.19 12.76 -8.46
C ASP A 11 -3.37 12.71 -9.43
N ALA A 12 -3.82 13.88 -9.86
CA ALA A 12 -4.92 14.03 -10.81
C ALA A 12 -4.46 14.79 -12.05
N ARG A 13 -4.60 14.17 -13.21
CA ARG A 13 -4.28 14.76 -14.51
C ARG A 13 -5.53 14.84 -15.37
N ARG A 14 -5.88 16.05 -15.80
CA ARG A 14 -6.99 16.24 -16.74
C ARG A 14 -6.53 15.95 -18.16
N GLU A 15 -7.16 14.98 -18.81
CA GLU A 15 -6.91 14.61 -20.20
C GLU A 15 -8.24 14.70 -20.97
N GLY A 16 -8.48 15.87 -21.57
CA GLY A 16 -9.72 16.16 -22.30
C GLY A 16 -10.95 16.12 -21.39
N LEU A 17 -11.90 15.24 -21.72
CA LEU A 17 -13.14 15.04 -20.98
C LEU A 17 -12.96 14.23 -19.70
N TRP A 18 -11.86 13.49 -19.57
CA TRP A 18 -11.62 12.58 -18.45
C TRP A 18 -10.53 13.12 -17.53
N THR A 19 -10.62 12.79 -16.24
CA THR A 19 -9.54 13.04 -15.28
C THR A 19 -8.94 11.69 -14.91
N LYS A 20 -7.66 11.51 -15.21
CA LYS A 20 -6.88 10.34 -14.81
C LYS A 20 -6.36 10.56 -13.41
N TYR A 21 -6.37 9.50 -12.62
CA TYR A 21 -5.86 9.48 -11.26
C TYR A 21 -4.76 8.44 -11.17
N SER A 22 -3.66 8.78 -10.53
CA SER A 22 -2.57 7.86 -10.23
C SER A 22 -2.19 7.98 -8.77
N ILE A 23 -1.77 6.88 -8.15
CA ILE A 23 -1.21 6.93 -6.80
C ILE A 23 0.12 7.68 -6.89
N ASN A 24 0.36 8.55 -5.92
CA ASN A 24 1.66 9.16 -5.74
C ASN A 24 2.55 8.17 -4.98
N ASP A 25 3.46 7.52 -5.68
CA ASP A 25 4.29 6.46 -5.11
C ASP A 25 5.15 6.95 -3.94
N ASP A 26 5.65 8.19 -3.99
CA ASP A 26 6.46 8.77 -2.92
C ASP A 26 5.67 8.91 -1.62
N THR A 27 4.50 9.55 -1.68
CA THR A 27 3.64 9.73 -0.51
C THR A 27 3.10 8.39 -0.02
N PHE A 28 2.72 7.50 -0.93
CA PHE A 28 2.19 6.19 -0.60
C PHE A 28 3.24 5.32 0.12
N ASN A 29 4.48 5.29 -0.38
CA ASN A 29 5.56 4.54 0.25
C ASN A 29 5.85 5.05 1.66
N ARG A 30 5.89 6.37 1.87
CA ARG A 30 6.06 6.96 3.22
C ARG A 30 4.96 6.56 4.19
N ILE A 31 3.70 6.54 3.72
CA ILE A 31 2.58 6.05 4.53
C ILE A 31 2.80 4.57 4.85
N MET A 32 3.22 3.78 3.87
CA MET A 32 3.44 2.34 4.06
C MET A 32 4.61 2.02 4.99
N ASP A 33 5.59 2.92 5.12
CA ASP A 33 6.68 2.81 6.09
C ASP A 33 6.20 3.08 7.52
N PHE A 34 5.29 4.05 7.70
CA PHE A 34 4.72 4.42 9.00
C PHE A 34 3.62 3.47 9.48
N MET A 35 2.77 2.98 8.59
CA MET A 35 1.64 2.10 8.93
C MET A 35 2.02 0.89 9.81
N PRO A 36 3.15 0.19 9.57
CA PRO A 36 3.68 -0.85 10.45
C PRO A 36 3.81 -0.47 11.90
N GLU A 37 4.21 0.75 12.21
CA GLU A 37 4.37 1.21 13.59
C GLU A 37 3.03 1.14 14.33
N LEU A 38 1.94 1.55 13.68
CA LEU A 38 0.59 1.60 14.27
C LEU A 38 0.04 0.23 14.67
N TYR A 39 0.24 -0.79 13.84
CA TYR A 39 -0.34 -2.11 14.09
C TYR A 39 0.63 -3.10 14.77
N LYS A 40 1.95 -2.88 14.70
CA LYS A 40 2.96 -3.68 15.42
C LYS A 40 3.05 -3.35 16.91
N LEU A 41 2.53 -2.19 17.33
CA LEU A 41 2.43 -1.79 18.76
C LEU A 41 1.58 -2.75 19.61
N LYS A 42 0.75 -3.60 19.01
CA LYS A 42 -0.03 -4.61 19.74
C LYS A 42 0.69 -5.95 19.71
N ASP A 43 0.90 -6.54 20.88
CA ASP A 43 1.59 -7.84 21.09
C ASP A 43 1.04 -9.00 20.22
N LYS A 44 -0.19 -8.86 19.73
CA LYS A 44 -0.89 -9.80 18.83
C LYS A 44 -1.19 -9.14 17.48
N CYS A 45 -0.17 -8.68 16.76
CA CYS A 45 -0.29 -8.14 15.40
C CYS A 45 -0.92 -9.20 14.47
N ILE A 46 -2.04 -8.87 13.82
CA ILE A 46 -2.64 -9.69 12.74
C ILE A 46 -1.66 -9.98 11.59
N CYS A 47 -0.67 -9.12 11.46
CA CYS A 47 0.47 -9.16 10.55
C CYS A 47 1.27 -10.46 10.65
N ARG A 48 1.29 -11.11 11.83
CA ARG A 48 1.91 -12.43 12.03
C ARG A 48 1.04 -13.59 11.54
N GLN A 49 -0.25 -13.33 11.26
CA GLN A 49 -1.23 -14.32 10.79
C GLN A 49 -1.50 -14.18 9.29
N ILE A 50 -1.22 -13.02 8.70
CA ILE A 50 -1.37 -12.77 7.27
C ILE A 50 -0.10 -13.28 6.56
N LYS A 51 -0.25 -14.31 5.72
CA LYS A 51 0.84 -14.94 4.93
C LYS A 51 1.51 -14.05 3.87
N TYR A 52 1.09 -12.80 3.73
CA TYR A 52 1.66 -11.84 2.79
C TYR A 52 2.79 -11.04 3.46
N CYS A 53 3.89 -11.70 3.79
CA CYS A 53 5.10 -11.01 4.20
C CYS A 53 5.86 -10.53 2.95
N LYS A 54 6.05 -9.22 2.82
CA LYS A 54 7.04 -8.61 1.92
C LYS A 54 8.40 -8.53 2.63
N THR A 55 8.94 -9.66 3.06
CA THR A 55 10.35 -9.76 3.47
C THR A 55 11.10 -10.47 2.33
N PRO A 56 12.09 -9.82 1.68
CA PRO A 56 12.82 -10.43 0.57
C PRO A 56 13.52 -11.76 0.93
N GLU A 57 13.77 -11.98 2.22
CA GLU A 57 14.50 -13.13 2.74
C GLU A 57 13.63 -14.37 3.00
N GLU A 58 12.29 -14.26 2.91
CA GLU A 58 11.36 -15.36 3.27
C GLU A 58 10.38 -15.76 2.15
N CYS A 59 10.61 -15.36 0.90
CA CYS A 59 9.86 -15.92 -0.24
C CYS A 59 10.48 -17.25 -0.70
N GLY A 60 10.26 -18.31 0.07
CA GLY A 60 10.30 -19.66 -0.50
C GLY A 60 9.20 -19.82 -1.56
N GLU A 61 9.49 -20.55 -2.63
CA GLU A 61 8.59 -20.80 -3.76
C GLU A 61 7.19 -21.21 -3.29
N GLY A 62 6.26 -20.25 -3.31
CA GLY A 62 4.91 -20.46 -2.82
C GLY A 62 3.97 -19.60 -3.62
N LYS A 63 3.24 -20.25 -4.55
CA LYS A 63 2.13 -19.65 -5.30
C LYS A 63 1.22 -18.87 -4.35
N ASP A 64 0.93 -17.66 -4.76
CA ASP A 64 -0.11 -16.82 -4.20
C ASP A 64 -1.46 -17.58 -4.16
N PRO A 65 -2.25 -17.45 -3.08
CA PRO A 65 -3.56 -18.09 -3.00
C PRO A 65 -4.61 -17.46 -3.93
N PHE A 66 -4.23 -16.47 -4.76
CA PHE A 66 -5.07 -15.91 -5.82
C PHE A 66 -4.68 -16.35 -7.24
N GLY A 67 -3.69 -17.25 -7.38
CA GLY A 67 -3.47 -18.02 -8.58
C GLY A 67 -3.36 -17.22 -9.87
N ASN A 68 -2.36 -16.35 -9.98
CA ASN A 68 -1.87 -15.86 -11.28
C ASN A 68 -0.37 -16.14 -11.44
#